data_AF-A0A2A3YN74-F1
#
_entry.id   AF-A0A2A3YN74-F1
#
_cell.length_a   1.000
_cell.length_b   1.000
_cell.length_c   1.000
_cell.angle_alpha   90.00
_cell.angle_beta   90.00
_cell.angle_gamma   90.00
#
_symmetry.space_group_name_H-M   'P 1'
#
loop_
_entity.id
_entity.type
_entity.pdbx_description
1 polymer ?
#
loop_
_entity_poly.entity_id
_entity_poly.type
_entity_poly.pdbx_seq_one_letter_code
_entity_poly.pdbx_strand_id
1 'polypeptide(L)'
;MRRSERHHALLDVLRARAERPVSVPRLAERFAVGTRTIERDLAALQAAGVPIYAEPGRRGGYAIRRDYSLPPLAFTLAEAAAVTAGLSVMMGSPFAEEAQQAMDKVLGAMPPERRQRARVLAGRVAAQAPEQPTADAISQVVRDVIEDRRVVELEYRAHDTEKSTRRAVEPLGLITVRGGWILVGWCRLRDAVRGFRTDRILSIRATGEISPERSPDPLAADLARWDFRGLDR
;
A
#
# COMPACT_ATOMS: atom_id res chain seq x y z
N MET A 1 -19.56 -24.30 -21.58
CA MET A 1 -18.53 -23.55 -20.83
C MET A 1 -18.31 -24.21 -19.47
N ARG A 2 -17.05 -24.50 -19.11
CA ARG A 2 -16.71 -25.09 -17.79
C ARG A 2 -16.98 -24.07 -16.67
N ARG A 3 -17.18 -24.55 -15.44
CA ARG A 3 -17.50 -23.68 -14.29
C ARG A 3 -16.38 -22.68 -13.98
N SER A 4 -15.13 -23.11 -14.02
CA SER A 4 -13.95 -22.26 -13.79
C SER A 4 -13.79 -21.16 -14.83
N GLU A 5 -14.03 -21.48 -16.11
CA GLU A 5 -14.06 -20.50 -17.22
C GLU A 5 -15.17 -19.48 -17.02
N ARG A 6 -16.37 -19.92 -16.62
CA ARG A 6 -17.50 -19.03 -16.34
C ARG A 6 -17.22 -18.12 -15.15
N HIS A 7 -16.57 -18.61 -14.10
CA HIS A 7 -16.17 -17.80 -12.94
C HIS A 7 -15.21 -16.69 -13.33
N HIS A 8 -14.17 -17.01 -14.10
CA HIS A 8 -13.24 -15.99 -14.62
C HIS A 8 -13.96 -14.97 -15.49
N ALA A 9 -14.76 -15.41 -16.46
CA ALA A 9 -15.48 -14.51 -17.35
C ALA A 9 -16.50 -13.65 -16.61
N LEU A 10 -17.14 -14.18 -15.56
CA LEU A 10 -18.08 -13.43 -14.72
C LEU A 10 -17.37 -12.35 -13.90
N LEU A 11 -16.20 -12.66 -13.34
CA LEU A 11 -15.34 -11.66 -12.68
C LEU A 11 -14.93 -10.55 -13.65
N ASP A 12 -14.55 -10.87 -14.88
CA ASP A 12 -14.15 -9.87 -15.87
C ASP A 12 -15.30 -8.93 -16.22
N VAL A 13 -16.52 -9.46 -16.35
CA VAL A 13 -17.72 -8.64 -16.61
C VAL A 13 -18.02 -7.69 -15.45
N LEU A 14 -17.93 -8.18 -14.21
CA LEU A 14 -18.17 -7.36 -13.03
C LEU A 14 -17.08 -6.30 -12.84
N ARG A 15 -15.80 -6.65 -13.06
CA ARG A 15 -14.66 -5.73 -13.00
C ARG A 15 -14.74 -4.63 -14.06
N ALA A 16 -15.07 -5.00 -15.31
CA ALA A 16 -15.18 -4.05 -16.42
C ALA A 16 -16.29 -3.00 -16.21
N ARG A 17 -17.29 -3.30 -15.38
CA ARG A 17 -18.40 -2.39 -15.09
C ARG A 17 -18.27 -1.63 -13.77
N ALA A 18 -17.19 -1.84 -13.02
CA ALA A 18 -16.95 -1.19 -11.73
C ALA A 18 -18.15 -1.36 -10.76
N GLU A 19 -18.42 -0.35 -9.94
CA GLU A 19 -19.54 -0.28 -8.99
C GLU A 19 -20.93 -0.25 -9.65
N ARG A 20 -21.02 -0.33 -10.99
CA ARG A 20 -22.32 -0.38 -11.68
C ARG A 20 -22.89 -1.80 -11.61
N PRO A 21 -24.01 -2.02 -10.91
CA PRO A 21 -24.58 -3.35 -10.76
C PRO A 21 -24.99 -3.95 -12.10
N VAL A 22 -24.78 -5.25 -12.24
CA VAL A 22 -25.27 -6.05 -13.36
C VAL A 22 -26.30 -7.04 -12.86
N SER A 23 -27.50 -6.99 -13.43
CA SER A 23 -28.59 -7.87 -13.02
C SER A 23 -28.32 -9.33 -13.38
N VAL A 24 -28.81 -10.25 -12.53
CA VAL A 24 -28.70 -11.71 -12.76
C VAL A 24 -29.28 -12.14 -14.11
N PRO A 25 -30.47 -11.67 -14.55
CA PRO A 25 -31.01 -12.03 -15.86
C PRO A 25 -30.09 -11.64 -17.02
N ARG A 26 -29.42 -10.49 -16.93
CA ARG A 26 -28.49 -10.02 -17.96
C ARG A 26 -27.20 -10.85 -18.01
N LEU A 27 -26.70 -11.28 -16.86
CA LEU A 27 -25.57 -12.21 -16.79
C LEU A 27 -25.96 -13.59 -17.33
N ALA A 28 -27.16 -14.07 -17.00
CA ALA A 28 -27.71 -15.35 -17.45
C ALA A 28 -27.81 -15.40 -18.99
N GLU A 29 -28.38 -14.35 -19.59
CA GLU A 29 -28.43 -14.17 -21.04
C GLU A 29 -27.02 -14.14 -21.66
N ARG A 30 -26.12 -13.32 -21.13
CA ARG A 30 -24.75 -13.17 -21.66
C ARG A 30 -23.96 -14.48 -21.66
N PHE A 31 -24.13 -15.30 -20.64
CA PHE A 31 -23.40 -16.56 -20.50
C PHE A 31 -24.18 -17.79 -20.99
N ALA A 32 -25.37 -17.59 -21.55
CA ALA A 32 -26.29 -18.64 -22.01
C ALA A 32 -26.53 -19.73 -20.94
N VAL A 33 -26.83 -19.32 -19.71
CA VAL A 33 -27.14 -20.20 -18.57
C VAL A 33 -28.36 -19.69 -17.81
N GLY A 34 -28.98 -20.53 -16.98
CA GLY A 34 -30.10 -20.11 -16.13
C GLY A 34 -29.67 -19.16 -15.00
N THR A 35 -30.59 -18.31 -14.53
CA THR A 35 -30.39 -17.36 -13.42
C THR A 35 -29.87 -18.05 -12.14
N ARG A 36 -30.45 -19.20 -11.78
CA ARG A 36 -29.99 -20.02 -10.64
C ARG A 36 -28.53 -20.47 -10.75
N THR A 37 -28.01 -20.63 -11.97
CA THR A 37 -26.59 -20.96 -12.19
C THR A 37 -25.71 -19.75 -11.91
N ILE A 38 -26.11 -18.57 -12.37
CA ILE A 38 -25.41 -17.31 -12.11
C ILE A 38 -25.38 -17.01 -10.61
N GLU A 39 -26.52 -17.12 -9.92
CA GLU A 39 -26.60 -16.89 -8.47
C GLU A 39 -25.68 -17.83 -7.69
N ARG A 40 -25.66 -19.12 -8.05
CA ARG A 40 -24.77 -20.11 -7.42
C ARG A 40 -23.29 -19.81 -7.71
N ASP A 41 -22.97 -19.29 -8.89
CA ASP A 41 -21.60 -18.94 -9.25
C ASP A 41 -21.15 -17.65 -8.56
N LEU A 42 -22.02 -16.65 -8.44
CA LEU A 42 -21.80 -15.44 -7.64
C LEU A 42 -21.58 -15.80 -6.16
N ALA A 43 -22.41 -16.67 -5.59
CA ALA A 43 -22.26 -17.13 -4.21
C ALA A 43 -20.94 -17.90 -4.00
N ALA A 44 -20.53 -18.72 -4.97
CA ALA A 44 -19.25 -19.44 -4.91
C ALA A 44 -18.05 -18.48 -4.96
N LEU A 45 -18.13 -17.42 -5.77
CA LEU A 45 -17.10 -16.38 -5.83
C LEU A 45 -17.05 -15.56 -4.53
N GLN A 46 -18.20 -15.22 -3.94
CA GLN A 46 -18.28 -14.58 -2.63
C GLN A 46 -17.67 -15.45 -1.53
N ALA A 47 -17.99 -16.75 -1.51
CA ALA A 47 -17.41 -17.71 -0.57
C ALA A 47 -15.89 -17.89 -0.76
N ALA A 48 -15.38 -17.66 -1.97
CA ALA A 48 -13.94 -17.63 -2.27
C ALA A 48 -13.28 -16.28 -1.93
N GLY A 49 -13.99 -15.35 -1.27
CA GLY A 49 -13.45 -14.07 -0.81
C GLY A 49 -13.47 -12.95 -1.86
N VAL A 50 -14.15 -13.13 -3.00
CA VAL A 50 -14.32 -12.04 -3.97
C VAL A 50 -15.34 -11.02 -3.39
N PRO A 51 -15.01 -9.72 -3.34
CA PRO A 51 -15.81 -8.67 -2.71
C PRO A 51 -16.99 -8.23 -3.61
N ILE A 52 -17.84 -9.20 -3.96
CA ILE A 52 -19.06 -8.98 -4.72
C ILE A 52 -20.18 -8.59 -3.75
N TYR A 53 -20.85 -7.48 -4.00
CA TYR A 53 -22.06 -7.06 -3.27
C TYR A 53 -23.28 -7.08 -4.19
N ALA A 54 -24.45 -7.18 -3.58
CA ALA A 54 -25.73 -7.10 -4.26
C ALA A 54 -26.40 -5.76 -3.92
N GLU A 55 -26.80 -5.03 -4.95
CA GLU A 55 -27.60 -3.81 -4.81
C GLU A 55 -29.07 -4.15 -5.10
N PRO A 56 -29.99 -3.95 -4.14
CA PRO A 56 -31.41 -4.26 -4.33
C PRO A 56 -32.14 -3.22 -5.19
N GLY A 57 -33.28 -3.60 -5.78
CA GLY A 57 -34.18 -2.70 -6.52
C GLY A 57 -34.24 -2.96 -8.02
N ARG A 58 -35.11 -2.21 -8.73
CA ARG A 58 -35.42 -2.43 -10.17
C ARG A 58 -34.22 -2.26 -11.11
N ARG A 59 -33.21 -1.47 -10.72
CA ARG A 59 -31.94 -1.29 -11.45
C ARG A 59 -30.76 -1.96 -10.74
N GLY A 60 -31.04 -2.74 -9.70
CA GLY A 60 -30.08 -3.45 -8.88
C GLY A 60 -29.43 -4.64 -9.59
N GLY A 61 -28.48 -5.26 -8.91
CA GLY A 61 -27.68 -6.35 -9.44
C GLY A 61 -26.43 -6.60 -8.62
N TYR A 62 -25.47 -7.30 -9.20
CA TYR A 62 -24.20 -7.60 -8.54
C TYR A 62 -23.09 -6.71 -9.09
N ALA A 63 -22.20 -6.25 -8.22
CA ALA A 63 -21.01 -5.48 -8.55
C ALA A 63 -19.85 -5.88 -7.63
N ILE A 64 -18.62 -5.52 -8.04
CA ILE A 64 -17.41 -5.70 -7.22
C ILE A 64 -17.05 -4.35 -6.62
N ARG A 65 -16.84 -4.29 -5.29
CA ARG A 65 -16.40 -3.05 -4.66
C ARG A 65 -14.99 -2.70 -5.15
N ARG A 66 -14.79 -1.44 -5.57
CA ARG A 66 -13.48 -0.97 -6.07
C ARG A 66 -12.43 -0.82 -4.98
N ASP A 67 -12.87 -0.65 -3.74
CA ASP A 67 -12.02 -0.37 -2.58
C ASP A 67 -11.21 -1.57 -2.08
N TYR A 68 -11.45 -2.78 -2.60
CA TYR A 68 -10.91 -3.99 -1.98
C TYR A 68 -9.69 -4.59 -2.70
N SER A 69 -9.43 -4.24 -3.97
CA SER A 69 -8.23 -4.69 -4.70
C SER A 69 -8.08 -3.99 -6.06
N LEU A 70 -6.83 -3.80 -6.50
CA LEU A 70 -6.54 -3.36 -7.86
C LEU A 70 -7.08 -4.38 -8.88
N PRO A 71 -7.73 -3.95 -9.98
CA PRO A 71 -8.07 -4.86 -11.07
C PRO A 71 -6.80 -5.52 -11.64
N PRO A 72 -6.91 -6.66 -12.35
CA PRO A 72 -5.75 -7.28 -13.00
C PRO A 72 -5.02 -6.26 -13.88
N LEU A 73 -3.75 -5.97 -13.54
CA LEU A 73 -2.90 -5.06 -14.29
C LEU A 73 -2.03 -5.88 -15.24
N ALA A 74 -1.99 -5.48 -16.50
CA ALA A 74 -1.02 -6.00 -17.45
C ALA A 74 0.26 -5.17 -17.35
N PHE A 75 1.39 -5.82 -17.07
CA PHE A 75 2.70 -5.17 -17.09
C PHE A 75 3.52 -5.66 -18.28
N THR A 76 4.16 -4.74 -18.98
CA THR A 76 5.31 -5.03 -19.83
C THR A 76 6.50 -5.47 -18.96
N LEU A 77 7.52 -6.06 -19.59
CA LEU A 77 8.74 -6.47 -18.89
C LEU A 77 9.46 -5.27 -18.24
N ALA A 78 9.48 -4.12 -18.91
CA ALA A 78 10.13 -2.92 -18.41
C ALA A 78 9.37 -2.31 -17.22
N GLU A 79 8.04 -2.21 -17.31
CA GLU A 79 7.21 -1.71 -16.19
C GLU A 79 7.35 -2.60 -14.96
N ALA A 80 7.35 -3.93 -15.15
CA ALA A 80 7.46 -4.82 -14.02
C ALA A 80 8.86 -4.82 -13.38
N ALA A 81 9.91 -4.62 -14.16
CA ALA A 81 11.25 -4.40 -13.64
C ALA A 81 11.33 -3.08 -12.85
N ALA A 82 10.70 -2.00 -13.33
CA ALA A 82 10.63 -0.73 -12.62
C ALA A 82 9.87 -0.85 -11.30
N VAL A 83 8.72 -1.52 -11.29
CA VAL A 83 7.94 -1.80 -10.08
C VAL A 83 8.75 -2.64 -9.09
N THR A 84 9.39 -3.71 -9.56
CA THR A 84 10.21 -4.59 -8.71
C THR A 84 11.41 -3.85 -8.12
N ALA A 85 12.05 -2.95 -8.89
CA ALA A 85 13.14 -2.11 -8.40
C ALA A 85 12.65 -1.14 -7.32
N GLY A 86 11.49 -0.50 -7.51
CA GLY A 86 10.88 0.37 -6.51
C GLY A 86 10.51 -0.36 -5.21
N LEU A 87 9.90 -1.54 -5.33
CA LEU A 87 9.57 -2.39 -4.18
C LEU A 87 10.82 -2.84 -3.40
N SER A 88 11.94 -3.06 -4.09
CA SER A 88 13.21 -3.44 -3.45
C SER A 88 13.72 -2.36 -2.49
N VAL A 89 13.47 -1.07 -2.78
CA VAL A 89 13.82 0.06 -1.89
C VAL A 89 12.98 0.05 -0.61
N MET A 90 11.74 -0.46 -0.69
CA MET A 90 10.81 -0.51 0.43
C MET A 90 11.10 -1.67 1.41
N MET A 91 12.03 -2.58 1.08
CA MET A 91 12.36 -3.74 1.92
C MET A 91 12.98 -3.37 3.27
N GLY A 92 13.55 -2.17 3.42
CA GLY A 92 14.04 -1.65 4.70
C GLY A 92 13.02 -0.76 5.43
N SER A 93 11.80 -0.64 4.91
CA SER A 93 10.78 0.30 5.39
C SER A 93 9.76 -0.35 6.34
N PRO A 94 8.94 0.47 7.01
CA PRO A 94 7.73 0.01 7.66
C PRO A 94 6.77 -0.82 6.78
N PHE A 95 6.89 -0.77 5.46
CA PHE A 95 6.08 -1.52 4.50
C PHE A 95 6.82 -2.70 3.86
N ALA A 96 7.88 -3.21 4.51
CA ALA A 96 8.71 -4.28 3.94
C ALA A 96 7.91 -5.56 3.61
N GLU A 97 6.99 -5.96 4.50
CA GLU A 97 6.16 -7.15 4.29
C GLU A 97 5.21 -6.97 3.10
N GLU A 98 4.55 -5.82 3.01
CA GLU A 98 3.66 -5.47 1.90
C GLU A 98 4.43 -5.36 0.59
N ALA A 99 5.63 -4.79 0.63
CA ALA A 99 6.53 -4.69 -0.51
C ALA A 99 6.94 -6.08 -1.02
N GLN A 100 7.29 -6.99 -0.12
CA GLN A 100 7.60 -8.38 -0.45
C GLN A 100 6.39 -9.08 -1.07
N GLN A 101 5.21 -8.97 -0.46
CA GLN A 101 3.97 -9.56 -0.99
C GLN A 101 3.60 -8.99 -2.37
N ALA A 102 3.78 -7.68 -2.58
CA ALA A 102 3.55 -7.05 -3.87
C ALA A 102 4.55 -7.55 -4.92
N MET A 103 5.82 -7.70 -4.54
CA MET A 103 6.86 -8.23 -5.42
C MET A 103 6.56 -9.67 -5.83
N ASP A 104 6.10 -10.51 -4.90
CA ASP A 104 5.69 -11.89 -5.18
C ASP A 104 4.47 -11.96 -6.11
N LYS A 105 3.51 -11.04 -5.98
CA LYS A 105 2.36 -10.93 -6.90
C LYS A 105 2.82 -10.55 -8.32
N VAL A 106 3.70 -9.56 -8.45
CA VAL A 106 4.22 -9.08 -9.75
C VAL A 106 5.03 -10.17 -10.45
N LEU A 107 5.97 -10.79 -9.74
CA LEU A 107 6.85 -11.83 -10.28
C LEU A 107 6.10 -13.16 -10.50
N GLY A 108 5.14 -13.48 -9.64
CA GLY A 108 4.30 -14.67 -9.72
C GLY A 108 3.39 -14.69 -10.93
N ALA A 109 2.93 -13.51 -11.39
CA ALA A 109 2.11 -13.37 -12.59
C ALA A 109 2.88 -13.62 -13.92
N MET A 110 4.20 -13.78 -13.86
CA MET A 110 5.03 -13.96 -15.06
C MET A 110 5.45 -15.42 -15.31
N PRO A 111 5.61 -15.80 -16.60
CA PRO A 111 6.34 -17.00 -16.98
C PRO A 111 7.79 -16.99 -16.44
N PRO A 112 8.38 -18.16 -16.12
CA PRO A 112 9.70 -18.27 -15.47
C PRO A 112 10.81 -17.46 -16.16
N GLU A 113 10.88 -17.49 -17.49
CA GLU A 113 11.91 -16.77 -18.25
C GLU A 113 11.80 -15.24 -18.11
N ARG A 114 10.57 -14.71 -18.13
CA ARG A 114 10.31 -13.27 -17.97
C ARG A 114 10.56 -12.82 -16.54
N ARG A 115 10.22 -13.67 -15.56
CA ARG A 115 10.51 -13.44 -14.14
C ARG A 115 12.01 -13.24 -13.90
N GLN A 116 12.84 -14.13 -14.46
CA GLN A 116 14.30 -14.02 -14.29
C GLN A 116 14.85 -12.74 -14.95
N ARG A 117 14.38 -12.40 -16.15
CA ARG A 117 14.77 -11.16 -16.83
C ARG A 117 14.37 -9.91 -16.05
N ALA A 118 13.16 -9.90 -15.47
CA ALA A 118 12.68 -8.79 -14.65
C ALA A 118 13.55 -8.62 -13.39
N ARG A 119 13.92 -9.71 -12.70
CA ARG A 119 14.84 -9.67 -11.55
C ARG A 119 16.20 -9.11 -11.90
N VAL A 120 16.80 -9.59 -13.00
CA VAL A 120 18.12 -9.10 -13.45
C VAL A 120 18.06 -7.62 -13.79
N LEU A 121 16.99 -7.17 -14.47
CA LEU A 121 16.82 -5.76 -14.82
C LEU A 121 16.58 -4.90 -13.57
N ALA A 122 15.75 -5.34 -12.63
CA ALA A 122 15.53 -4.65 -11.36
C ALA A 122 16.81 -4.51 -10.54
N GLY A 123 17.62 -5.58 -10.46
CA GLY A 123 18.91 -5.56 -9.75
C GLY A 123 19.94 -4.61 -10.36
N ARG A 124 19.81 -4.22 -11.64
CA ARG A 124 20.65 -3.21 -12.30
C ARG A 124 20.19 -1.77 -12.05
N VAL A 125 18.95 -1.58 -11.61
CA VAL A 125 18.31 -0.28 -11.38
C VAL A 125 18.09 -0.02 -9.89
N ALA A 126 18.34 -1.00 -9.03
CA ALA A 126 18.07 -0.91 -7.60
C ALA A 126 18.92 0.19 -6.94
N ALA A 127 18.24 1.18 -6.39
CA ALA A 127 18.81 2.05 -5.38
C ALA A 127 19.10 1.24 -4.12
N GLN A 128 20.17 1.57 -3.40
CA GLN A 128 20.51 0.89 -2.15
C GLN A 128 19.35 1.04 -1.16
N ALA A 129 18.81 -0.10 -0.70
CA ALA A 129 17.88 -0.11 0.41
C ALA A 129 18.60 0.40 1.67
N PRO A 130 17.92 1.16 2.54
CA PRO A 130 18.39 1.48 3.89
C PRO A 130 18.97 0.25 4.61
N GLU A 131 20.18 0.36 5.17
CA GLU A 131 20.91 -0.77 5.78
C GLU A 131 20.24 -1.34 7.03
N GLN A 132 19.35 -0.59 7.68
CA GLN A 132 18.78 -0.99 8.96
C GLN A 132 17.27 -1.17 8.89
N PRO A 133 16.75 -2.40 9.10
CA PRO A 133 15.33 -2.64 9.24
C PRO A 133 14.80 -1.91 10.47
N THR A 134 13.65 -1.26 10.33
CA THR A 134 12.90 -0.68 11.46
C THR A 134 12.26 -1.83 12.24
N ALA A 135 12.26 -1.79 13.58
CA ALA A 135 11.63 -2.83 14.39
C ALA A 135 10.14 -3.02 14.04
N ASP A 136 9.67 -4.26 13.94
CA ASP A 136 8.33 -4.61 13.42
C ASP A 136 7.17 -3.87 14.12
N ALA A 137 7.24 -3.69 15.43
CA ALA A 137 6.22 -2.97 16.20
C ALA A 137 6.15 -1.47 15.84
N ILE A 138 7.28 -0.85 15.51
CA ILE A 138 7.34 0.54 15.05
C ILE A 138 6.79 0.63 13.64
N SER A 139 7.11 -0.35 12.79
CA SER A 139 6.62 -0.45 11.43
C SER A 139 5.09 -0.47 11.37
N GLN A 140 4.44 -1.34 12.15
CA GLN A 140 2.98 -1.44 12.22
C GLN A 140 2.31 -0.11 12.60
N VAL A 141 2.76 0.50 13.70
CA VAL A 141 2.16 1.76 14.18
C VAL A 141 2.39 2.90 13.20
N VAL A 142 3.54 2.96 12.53
CA VAL A 142 3.79 3.98 11.50
C VAL A 142 2.86 3.80 10.31
N ARG A 143 2.57 2.56 9.88
CA ARG A 143 1.60 2.29 8.80
C ARG A 143 0.20 2.78 9.18
N ASP A 144 -0.31 2.30 10.31
CA ASP A 144 -1.67 2.60 10.77
C ASP A 144 -1.89 4.10 10.97
N VAL A 145 -0.87 4.81 11.47
CA VAL A 145 -0.99 6.21 11.79
C VAL A 145 -0.92 7.11 10.55
N ILE A 146 -0.14 6.73 9.53
CA ILE A 146 -0.13 7.46 8.26
C ILE A 146 -1.50 7.34 7.57
N GLU A 147 -2.14 6.19 7.65
CA GLU A 147 -3.47 5.96 7.08
C GLU A 147 -4.58 6.70 7.86
N ASP A 148 -4.60 6.56 9.19
CA ASP A 148 -5.66 7.13 10.04
C ASP A 148 -5.46 8.60 10.43
N ARG A 149 -4.29 9.19 10.11
CA ARG A 149 -3.86 10.53 10.53
C ARG A 149 -3.92 10.74 12.04
N ARG A 150 -3.65 9.73 12.87
CA ARG A 150 -3.72 9.85 14.35
C ARG A 150 -2.50 10.55 14.93
N VAL A 151 -2.67 11.26 16.05
CA VAL A 151 -1.53 11.77 16.82
C VAL A 151 -0.82 10.58 17.47
N VAL A 152 0.50 10.56 17.45
CA VAL A 152 1.32 9.53 18.11
C VAL A 152 2.10 10.09 19.29
N GLU A 153 2.20 9.29 20.33
CA GLU A 153 3.19 9.46 21.38
C GLU A 153 4.43 8.65 21.03
N LEU A 154 5.58 9.32 20.99
CA LEU A 154 6.86 8.69 20.71
C LEU A 154 7.86 8.94 21.83
N GLU A 155 8.55 7.88 22.22
CA GLU A 155 9.76 7.96 23.01
C GLU A 155 10.96 7.93 22.07
N TYR A 156 11.71 9.02 22.03
CA TYR A 156 12.74 9.25 21.02
C TYR A 156 14.09 9.53 21.66
N ARG A 157 15.11 8.79 21.20
CA ARG A 157 16.50 8.99 21.61
C ARG A 157 17.09 10.20 20.87
N ALA A 158 17.49 11.22 21.61
CA ALA A 158 18.11 12.40 21.02
C ALA A 158 19.48 12.06 20.39
N HIS A 159 19.90 12.86 19.42
CA HIS A 159 21.24 12.72 18.87
C HIS A 159 22.27 13.07 19.95
N ASP A 160 23.27 12.23 20.14
CA ASP A 160 24.45 12.51 20.97
C ASP A 160 24.20 12.62 22.50
N THR A 161 23.08 12.06 22.98
CA THR A 161 22.84 11.89 24.42
C THR A 161 22.11 10.59 24.69
N GLU A 162 22.35 9.93 25.82
CA GLU A 162 21.53 8.78 26.27
C GLU A 162 20.11 9.19 26.71
N LYS A 163 19.76 10.48 26.64
CA LYS A 163 18.46 10.98 27.08
C LYS A 163 17.37 10.68 26.05
N SER A 164 16.32 10.00 26.50
CA SER A 164 15.07 9.87 25.74
C SER A 164 14.14 11.05 26.03
N THR A 165 13.30 11.40 25.05
CA THR A 165 12.25 12.41 25.20
C THR A 165 10.92 11.84 24.75
N ARG A 166 9.85 12.13 25.50
CA ARG A 166 8.48 11.82 25.08
C ARG A 166 7.90 12.99 24.30
N ARG A 167 7.27 12.71 23.16
CA ARG A 167 6.72 13.74 22.27
C ARG A 167 5.38 13.28 21.70
N ALA A 168 4.44 14.22 21.62
CA ALA A 168 3.25 14.06 20.79
C ALA A 168 3.56 14.61 19.39
N VAL A 169 3.32 13.80 18.37
CA VAL A 169 3.60 14.13 16.97
C VAL A 169 2.38 13.84 16.11
N GLU A 170 2.05 14.78 15.22
CA GLU A 170 1.05 14.63 14.17
C GLU A 170 1.76 14.19 12.88
N PRO A 171 1.63 12.92 12.45
CA PRO A 171 2.39 12.43 11.31
C PRO A 171 1.92 13.03 10.00
N LEU A 172 2.88 13.42 9.17
CA LEU A 172 2.66 14.02 7.86
C LEU A 172 3.10 13.09 6.73
N GLY A 173 4.07 12.22 6.98
CA GLY A 173 4.53 11.24 6.01
C GLY A 173 5.82 10.56 6.42
N LEU A 174 6.25 9.64 5.57
CA LEU A 174 7.49 8.88 5.73
C LEU A 174 8.38 9.11 4.52
N ILE A 175 9.64 9.45 4.76
CA ILE A 175 10.63 9.67 3.71
C ILE A 175 11.91 8.90 4.01
N THR A 176 12.75 8.71 3.00
CA THR A 176 14.09 8.15 3.17
C THR A 176 15.16 9.21 2.94
N VAL A 177 16.14 9.29 3.84
CA VAL A 177 17.28 10.21 3.75
C VAL A 177 18.54 9.48 4.20
N ARG A 178 19.60 9.51 3.39
CA ARG A 178 20.92 8.92 3.70
C ARG A 178 20.84 7.47 4.22
N GLY A 179 20.01 6.64 3.60
CA GLY A 179 19.88 5.22 3.93
C GLY A 179 19.14 4.94 5.25
N GLY A 180 18.30 5.86 5.72
CA GLY A 180 17.43 5.64 6.87
C GLY A 180 16.03 6.23 6.66
N TRP A 181 15.03 5.60 7.26
CA TRP A 181 13.65 6.09 7.23
C TRP A 181 13.43 7.18 8.27
N ILE A 182 12.71 8.23 7.87
CA ILE A 182 12.39 9.38 8.70
C ILE A 182 10.89 9.58 8.69
N LEU A 183 10.28 9.44 9.86
CA LEU A 183 8.91 9.89 10.11
C LEU A 183 8.92 11.41 10.19
N VAL A 184 8.20 12.06 9.29
CA VAL A 184 8.03 13.51 9.31
C VAL A 184 6.70 13.84 9.96
N GLY A 185 6.72 14.78 10.91
CA GLY A 185 5.50 15.19 11.59
C GLY A 185 5.60 16.51 12.31
N TRP A 186 4.46 17.09 12.67
CA TRP A 186 4.39 18.26 13.53
C TRP A 186 4.67 17.85 14.98
N CYS A 187 5.76 18.35 15.55
CA CYS A 187 6.12 18.07 16.93
C CYS A 187 5.46 19.09 17.85
N ARG A 188 4.43 18.69 18.61
CA ARG A 188 3.70 19.60 19.52
C ARG A 188 4.59 20.23 20.59
N LEU A 189 5.59 19.48 21.07
CA LEU A 189 6.56 19.99 22.04
C LEU A 189 7.42 21.13 21.48
N ARG A 190 7.66 21.17 20.18
CA ARG A 190 8.53 22.15 19.52
C ARG A 190 7.78 23.13 18.64
N ASP A 191 6.47 22.95 18.53
CA ASP A 191 5.56 23.70 17.67
C ASP A 191 6.10 23.90 16.24
N ALA A 192 6.62 22.81 15.66
CA ALA A 192 7.27 22.85 14.35
C ALA A 192 7.31 21.46 13.70
N VAL A 193 7.46 21.44 12.37
CA VAL A 193 7.77 20.21 11.62
C VAL A 193 9.15 19.69 12.00
N ARG A 194 9.23 18.38 12.23
CA ARG A 194 10.47 17.67 12.57
C ARG A 194 10.51 16.30 11.93
N GLY A 195 11.73 15.85 11.62
CA GLY A 195 12.05 14.49 11.23
C GLY A 195 12.49 13.65 12.42
N PHE A 196 11.97 12.43 12.50
CA PHE A 196 12.32 11.43 13.50
C PHE A 196 12.84 10.20 12.77
N ARG A 197 14.13 9.88 12.93
CA ARG A 197 14.67 8.65 12.33
C ARG A 197 14.02 7.44 13.00
N THR A 198 13.53 6.49 12.22
CA THR A 198 12.77 5.34 12.74
C THR A 198 13.62 4.43 13.61
N ASP A 199 14.92 4.33 13.33
CA ASP A 199 15.92 3.58 14.11
C ASP A 199 16.20 4.16 15.51
N ARG A 200 15.78 5.42 15.77
CA ARG A 200 15.94 6.12 17.07
C ARG A 200 14.65 6.19 17.88
N ILE A 201 13.55 5.66 17.36
CA ILE A 201 12.29 5.55 18.08
C ILE A 201 12.40 4.33 19.02
N LEU A 202 12.29 4.58 20.32
CA LEU A 202 12.31 3.52 21.35
C LEU A 202 10.94 2.88 21.51
N SER A 203 9.89 3.69 21.43
CA SER A 203 8.51 3.25 21.44
C SER A 203 7.64 4.27 20.71
N ILE A 204 6.55 3.79 20.09
CA ILE A 204 5.55 4.61 19.41
C ILE A 204 4.17 4.04 19.72
N ARG A 205 3.19 4.92 19.98
CA ARG A 205 1.82 4.54 20.25
C ARG A 205 0.86 5.53 19.61
N ALA A 206 -0.09 5.02 18.82
CA ALA A 206 -1.20 5.82 18.32
C ALA A 206 -2.11 6.25 19.48
N THR A 207 -2.53 7.51 19.47
CA THR A 207 -3.54 8.02 20.40
C THR A 207 -4.94 7.94 19.78
N GLY A 208 -5.96 8.22 20.57
CA GLY A 208 -7.34 8.36 20.07
C GLY A 208 -7.60 9.66 19.30
N GLU A 209 -6.64 10.59 19.29
CA GLU A 209 -6.79 11.92 18.69
C GLU A 209 -6.45 11.89 17.19
N ILE A 210 -7.28 12.52 16.37
CA ILE A 210 -7.03 12.73 14.95
C ILE A 210 -6.19 14.01 14.80
N SER A 211 -5.12 13.93 14.01
CA SER A 211 -4.28 15.08 13.69
C SER A 211 -5.09 16.13 12.95
N PRO A 212 -5.01 17.41 13.35
CA PRO A 212 -5.61 18.50 12.61
C PRO A 212 -4.98 18.61 11.22
N GLU A 213 -5.75 19.12 10.26
CA GLU A 213 -5.25 19.38 8.91
C GLU A 213 -4.25 20.54 8.96
N ARG A 214 -2.99 20.27 8.61
CA ARG A 214 -1.90 21.25 8.59
C ARG A 214 -1.56 21.59 7.14
N SER A 215 -1.24 22.85 6.85
CA SER A 215 -0.69 23.22 5.53
C SER A 215 0.59 22.40 5.25
N PRO A 216 0.82 21.94 4.01
CA PRO A 216 2.05 21.27 3.61
C PRO A 216 3.25 22.22 3.46
N ASP A 217 3.05 23.55 3.47
CA ASP A 217 4.13 24.52 3.25
C ASP A 217 5.30 24.43 4.26
N PRO A 218 5.05 24.24 5.57
CA PRO A 218 6.13 24.04 6.55
C PRO A 218 6.91 22.75 6.31
N LEU A 219 6.28 21.70 5.76
CA LEU A 219 6.95 20.47 5.36
C LEU A 219 7.87 20.72 4.17
N ALA A 220 7.38 21.39 3.12
CA ALA A 220 8.19 21.73 1.96
C ALA A 220 9.40 22.62 2.33
N ALA A 221 9.20 23.60 3.22
CA ALA A 221 10.26 24.48 3.69
C ALA A 221 11.26 23.81 4.65
N ASP A 222 10.87 22.78 5.40
CA ASP A 222 11.80 22.00 6.24
C ASP A 222 12.54 20.96 5.40
N LEU A 223 11.87 20.27 4.48
CA LEU A 223 12.49 19.36 3.51
C LEU A 223 13.52 20.08 2.64
N ALA A 224 13.27 21.32 2.23
CA ALA A 224 14.25 22.12 1.47
C ALA A 224 15.53 22.44 2.27
N ARG A 225 15.48 22.38 3.61
CA ARG A 225 16.65 22.53 4.50
C ARG A 225 17.34 21.21 4.77
N TRP A 226 16.67 20.09 4.52
CA TRP A 226 17.29 18.78 4.59
C TRP A 226 18.10 18.67 3.32
N ASP A 227 19.43 18.67 3.45
CA ASP A 227 20.34 18.70 2.31
C ASP A 227 20.20 17.37 1.54
N PHE A 228 19.23 17.33 0.62
CA PHE A 228 19.07 16.30 -0.41
C PHE A 228 20.16 16.50 -1.45
N ARG A 229 21.42 16.40 -1.03
CA ARG A 229 22.56 16.38 -1.95
C ARG A 229 23.00 14.96 -2.17
N GLY A 230 22.85 14.55 -3.42
CA GLY A 230 23.48 13.37 -3.98
C GLY A 230 24.99 13.42 -3.84
N LEU A 231 25.55 12.22 -3.93
CA LEU A 231 26.96 11.87 -4.12
C LEU A 231 27.78 13.01 -4.74
N ASP A 232 28.63 13.64 -3.93
CA ASP A 232 30.05 13.92 -4.19
C ASP A 232 30.57 15.03 -3.25
N ARG A 233 31.25 14.59 -2.19
CA ARG A 233 32.56 15.04 -1.65
C ARG A 233 32.65 14.82 -0.15
#